data_AF-R2V5S3-F1
#
_entry.id   AF-R2V5S3-F1
#
_cell.length_a   1.000
_cell.length_b   1.000
_cell.length_c   1.000
_cell.angle_alpha   90.00
_cell.angle_beta   90.00
_cell.angle_gamma   90.00
#
_symmetry.space_group_name_H-M   'P 1'
#
loop_
_entity.id
_entity.type
_entity.pdbx_description
1 polymer ?
#
loop_
_entity_poly.entity_id
_entity_poly.type
_entity_poly.pdbx_seq_one_letter_code
_entity_poly.pdbx_strand_id
1 'polypeptide(L)'
;MPRRSFDKAFKTAAVKLIIEDGFSVKEVSNQLDVHANSLYRWVQEYEKFGEGAFPGKGSALFDAQYEIKKLEQENRYLREELELLKKFQVFL
;
A
#
# COMPACT_ATOMS: atom_id res chain seq x y z
N MET A 1 7.51 4.07 -28.46
CA MET A 1 7.31 5.27 -27.62
C MET A 1 7.78 4.99 -26.20
N PRO A 2 8.42 5.95 -25.50
CA PRO A 2 8.82 5.77 -24.10
C PRO A 2 7.59 5.60 -23.20
N ARG A 3 7.66 4.71 -22.21
CA ARG A 3 6.61 4.55 -21.21
C ARG A 3 6.54 5.81 -20.34
N ARG A 4 5.35 6.42 -20.23
CA ARG A 4 5.10 7.48 -19.24
C ARG A 4 5.35 6.92 -17.83
N SER A 5 6.08 7.67 -17.01
CA SER A 5 6.30 7.35 -15.61
C SER A 5 5.72 8.44 -14.71
N PHE A 6 4.97 8.03 -13.70
CA PHE A 6 4.40 8.91 -12.69
C PHE A 6 5.12 8.70 -11.36
N ASP A 7 5.30 9.78 -10.60
CA ASP A 7 5.91 9.74 -9.28
C ASP A 7 4.94 9.25 -8.20
N LYS A 8 5.42 9.10 -6.97
CA LYS A 8 4.62 8.63 -5.83
C LYS A 8 3.47 9.60 -5.53
N ALA A 9 3.76 10.90 -5.49
CA ALA A 9 2.80 11.92 -5.10
C ALA A 9 1.62 11.95 -6.06
N PHE A 10 1.88 11.91 -7.38
CA PHE A 10 0.87 11.89 -8.41
C PHE A 10 -0.05 10.66 -8.29
N LYS A 11 0.54 9.46 -8.15
CA LYS A 11 -0.25 8.23 -8.02
C LYS A 11 -1.12 8.24 -6.76
N THR A 12 -0.57 8.73 -5.65
CA THR A 12 -1.29 8.82 -4.38
C THR A 12 -2.48 9.76 -4.50
N ALA A 13 -2.26 10.96 -5.06
CA ALA A 13 -3.34 11.92 -5.29
C ALA A 13 -4.44 11.36 -6.21
N ALA A 14 -4.05 10.70 -7.31
CA ALA A 14 -4.99 10.10 -8.25
C ALA A 14 -5.87 9.02 -7.59
N VAL A 15 -5.29 8.21 -6.68
CA VAL A 15 -6.04 7.20 -5.95
C VAL A 15 -6.96 7.81 -4.89
N LYS A 16 -6.52 8.87 -4.20
CA LYS A 16 -7.37 9.56 -3.21
C LYS A 16 -8.62 10.18 -3.84
N LEU A 17 -8.52 10.73 -5.05
CA LEU A 17 -9.69 11.18 -5.80
C LEU A 17 -10.74 10.06 -5.98
N ILE A 18 -10.29 8.81 -6.17
CA ILE A 18 -11.19 7.67 -6.41
C ILE A 18 -11.77 7.15 -5.09
N ILE A 19 -10.92 6.95 -4.08
CA ILE A 19 -11.29 6.26 -2.84
C ILE A 19 -11.92 7.22 -1.82
N GLU A 20 -11.34 8.41 -1.65
CA GLU A 20 -11.75 9.38 -0.63
C GLU A 20 -12.82 10.33 -1.17
N ASP A 21 -12.60 10.87 -2.38
CA ASP A 21 -13.52 11.85 -2.98
C ASP A 21 -14.63 11.21 -3.84
N GLY A 22 -14.58 9.89 -4.03
CA GLY A 22 -15.64 9.10 -4.69
C GLY A 22 -15.77 9.29 -6.20
N PHE A 23 -14.76 9.86 -6.87
CA PHE A 23 -14.76 9.98 -8.32
C PHE A 23 -14.64 8.60 -8.99
N SER A 24 -15.30 8.43 -10.14
CA SER A 24 -15.14 7.21 -10.92
C SER A 24 -13.75 7.15 -11.57
N VAL A 25 -13.23 5.92 -11.76
CA VAL A 25 -11.97 5.70 -12.49
C VAL A 25 -12.00 6.33 -13.89
N LYS A 26 -13.16 6.36 -14.54
CA LYS A 26 -13.34 6.95 -15.87
C LYS A 26 -13.17 8.47 -15.84
N GLU A 27 -13.74 9.16 -14.85
CA GLU A 27 -13.60 10.61 -14.70
C GLU A 27 -12.15 10.99 -14.45
N VAL A 28 -11.50 10.32 -13.50
CA VAL A 28 -10.08 10.57 -13.16
C VAL A 28 -9.16 10.23 -14.33
N SER A 29 -9.46 9.17 -15.09
CA SER A 29 -8.73 8.80 -16.31
C SER A 29 -8.73 9.92 -17.34
N ASN A 30 -9.91 10.50 -17.60
CA ASN A 30 -10.06 11.59 -18.56
C ASN A 30 -9.41 12.89 -18.05
N GLN A 31 -9.57 13.20 -16.77
CA GLN A 31 -9.08 14.44 -16.18
C GLN A 31 -7.55 14.48 -16.09
N LEU A 32 -6.92 13.35 -15.78
CA LEU A 32 -5.46 13.25 -15.58
C LEU A 32 -4.70 12.78 -16.82
N ASP A 33 -5.39 12.45 -17.93
CA ASP A 33 -4.80 11.81 -19.12
C ASP A 33 -3.99 10.55 -18.77
N VAL A 34 -4.58 9.73 -17.89
CA VAL A 34 -4.02 8.45 -17.43
C VAL A 34 -4.93 7.32 -17.87
N HIS A 35 -4.36 6.26 -18.44
CA HIS A 35 -5.15 5.10 -18.84
C HIS A 35 -5.84 4.42 -17.64
N ALA A 36 -7.15 4.16 -17.75
CA ALA A 36 -7.96 3.57 -16.67
C ALA A 36 -7.36 2.32 -16.02
N ASN A 37 -6.78 1.39 -16.81
CA ASN A 37 -6.11 0.19 -16.25
C ASN A 37 -4.96 0.52 -15.30
N SER A 38 -4.26 1.65 -15.49
CA SER A 38 -3.21 2.08 -14.55
C SER A 38 -3.83 2.52 -13.22
N LEU A 39 -4.94 3.26 -13.27
CA LEU A 39 -5.67 3.70 -12.09
C LEU A 39 -6.25 2.51 -11.31
N TYR A 40 -6.88 1.54 -11.98
CA TYR A 40 -7.36 0.31 -11.33
C TYR A 40 -6.24 -0.42 -10.59
N ARG A 41 -5.07 -0.55 -11.22
CA ARG A 41 -3.91 -1.17 -10.56
C ARG A 41 -3.44 -0.37 -9.34
N TRP A 42 -3.37 0.96 -9.46
CA TRP A 42 -2.94 1.81 -8.34
C TRP A 42 -3.92 1.77 -7.17
N VAL A 43 -5.23 1.75 -7.44
CA VAL A 43 -6.27 1.58 -6.42
C VAL A 43 -6.06 0.26 -5.67
N GLN A 44 -5.89 -0.85 -6.40
CA GLN A 44 -5.62 -2.16 -5.78
C GLN A 44 -4.34 -2.18 -4.94
N GLU A 45 -3.25 -1.57 -5.44
CA GLU A 45 -1.99 -1.45 -4.71
C GLU A 45 -2.18 -0.62 -3.43
N TYR A 46 -2.94 0.46 -3.49
CA TYR A 46 -3.23 1.33 -2.35
C TYR A 46 -4.17 0.69 -1.33
N GLU A 47 -5.19 -0.05 -1.75
CA GLU A 47 -6.04 -0.82 -0.84
C GLU A 47 -5.23 -1.89 -0.08
N LYS A 48 -4.23 -2.50 -0.73
CA LYS A 48 -3.39 -3.53 -0.13
C LYS A 48 -2.31 -2.97 0.80
N PHE A 49 -1.67 -1.87 0.41
CA PHE A 49 -0.43 -1.39 1.04
C PHE A 49 -0.54 0.03 1.63
N GLY A 50 -1.69 0.70 1.47
CA GLY A 50 -1.92 2.07 1.90
C GLY A 50 -0.89 3.05 1.36
N GLU A 51 -0.38 3.93 2.23
CA GLU A 51 0.68 4.90 1.94
C GLU A 51 2.01 4.25 1.50
N GLY A 52 2.16 2.93 1.64
CA GLY A 52 3.29 2.14 1.17
C GLY A 52 3.20 1.69 -0.29
N ALA A 53 2.07 1.89 -0.98
CA ALA A 53 1.78 1.32 -2.29
C ALA A 53 2.71 1.78 -3.44
N PHE A 54 3.30 2.97 -3.34
CA PHE A 54 4.08 3.56 -4.44
C PHE A 54 5.52 3.89 -4.02
N PRO A 55 6.38 2.89 -3.82
CA PRO A 55 7.76 3.08 -3.33
C PRO A 55 8.73 3.71 -4.34
N GLY A 56 8.37 3.83 -5.61
CA GLY A 56 9.23 4.32 -6.68
C GLY A 56 9.51 3.30 -7.79
N LYS A 57 10.57 3.49 -8.56
CA LYS A 57 10.95 2.60 -9.68
C LYS A 57 11.63 1.32 -9.15
N GLY A 58 10.97 0.17 -9.30
CA GLY A 58 11.46 -1.18 -8.93
C GLY A 58 10.44 -1.95 -8.07
N SER A 59 9.35 -2.47 -8.65
CA SER A 59 9.15 -3.89 -9.04
C SER A 59 9.33 -4.88 -7.89
N ALA A 60 8.28 -5.68 -7.59
CA ALA A 60 8.15 -6.98 -6.89
C ALA A 60 9.01 -7.27 -5.63
N LEU A 61 10.29 -6.93 -5.68
CA LEU A 61 11.25 -6.98 -4.60
C LEU A 61 10.88 -6.01 -3.47
N PHE A 62 10.29 -4.86 -3.79
CA PHE A 62 9.71 -3.97 -2.78
C PHE A 62 8.48 -4.60 -2.11
N ASP A 63 7.59 -5.26 -2.86
CA ASP A 63 6.42 -5.91 -2.29
C ASP A 63 6.84 -7.04 -1.33
N ALA A 64 7.85 -7.82 -1.71
CA ALA A 64 8.45 -8.84 -0.84
C ALA A 64 9.10 -8.23 0.41
N GLN A 65 9.85 -7.13 0.28
CA GLN A 65 10.49 -6.46 1.43
C GLN A 65 9.49 -5.76 2.35
N TYR A 66 8.41 -5.22 1.79
CA TYR A 66 7.30 -4.67 2.55
C TYR A 66 6.60 -5.77 3.36
N GLU A 67 6.28 -6.90 2.71
CA GLU A 67 5.65 -8.02 3.38
C GLU A 67 6.54 -8.60 4.48
N ILE A 68 7.85 -8.74 4.23
CA ILE A 68 8.82 -9.16 5.26
C ILE A 68 8.79 -8.20 6.45
N LYS A 69 8.88 -6.88 6.22
CA LYS A 69 8.85 -5.90 7.32
C LYS A 69 7.55 -5.94 8.13
N LYS A 70 6.41 -6.09 7.45
CA LYS A 70 5.10 -6.20 8.09
C LYS A 70 5.03 -7.45 8.98
N LEU A 71 5.43 -8.61 8.44
CA LEU A 71 5.46 -9.87 9.17
C LEU A 71 6.42 -9.83 10.36
N GLU A 72 7.59 -9.19 10.22
CA GLU A 72 8.53 -9.00 11.33
C GLU A 72 7.94 -8.15 12.47
N GLN A 73 7.20 -7.09 12.13
CA GLN A 73 6.53 -6.23 13.10
C GLN A 73 5.46 -7.00 13.87
N GLU A 74 4.64 -7.76 13.15
CA GLU A 74 3.59 -8.59 13.74
C GLU A 74 4.17 -9.71 14.62
N ASN A 75 5.25 -10.35 14.18
CA ASN A 75 5.93 -11.37 14.98
C ASN A 75 6.54 -10.79 16.26
N ARG A 76 7.11 -9.58 16.21
CA ARG A 76 7.60 -8.88 17.41
C ARG A 76 6.46 -8.64 18.39
N TYR A 77 5.36 -8.07 17.92
CA TYR A 77 4.20 -7.77 18.75
C TYR A 77 3.62 -9.04 19.41
N LEU A 78 3.45 -10.13 18.64
CA LEU A 78 2.98 -11.42 19.16
C LEU A 78 3.95 -12.02 20.20
N ARG A 79 5.27 -11.85 20.01
CA ARG A 79 6.26 -12.32 20.99
C ARG A 79 6.18 -11.51 22.29
N GLU A 80 5.99 -10.21 22.20
CA GLU A 80 5.80 -9.34 23.37
C GLU A 80 4.53 -9.73 24.13
N GLU A 81 3.41 -9.97 23.43
CA GLU A 81 2.17 -10.46 24.04
C GLU A 81 2.38 -11.83 24.71
N LEU A 82 3.07 -12.77 24.05
CA LEU A 82 3.38 -14.07 24.64
C LEU A 82 4.28 -13.96 25.87
N GLU A 83 5.30 -13.09 25.85
CA GLU A 83 6.14 -12.86 27.03
C GLU A 83 5.36 -12.27 28.19
N LEU A 84 4.46 -11.33 27.89
CA LEU A 84 3.60 -10.73 28.89
C LEU A 84 2.67 -11.78 29.51
N LEU A 85 2.02 -12.60 28.69
CA LEU A 85 1.16 -13.70 29.14
C LEU A 85 1.93 -14.71 30.00
N LYS A 86 3.15 -15.09 29.60
CA LYS A 86 4.01 -15.98 30.41
C LYS A 86 4.35 -15.38 31.76
N LYS A 87 4.64 -14.07 31.84
CA LYS A 87 4.87 -13.40 33.13
C LYS A 87 3.64 -13.48 34.01
N PHE A 88 2.44 -13.27 33.47
CA PHE A 88 1.20 -13.37 34.22
C PHE A 88 0.88 -14.80 34.68
N GLN A 89 1.22 -15.82 33.89
CA GLN A 89 1.02 -17.22 34.25
C GLN A 89 1.78 -17.64 35.51
N VAL A 90 2.90 -16.97 35.85
CA VAL A 90 3.65 -17.22 37.09
C VAL A 90 2.89 -16.77 38.34
N PHE A 91 1.88 -15.92 38.19
CA PHE A 91 1.05 -15.39 39.28
C PHE A 91 -0.31 -16.08 39.42
N LEU A 92 -0.60 -17.09 38.59
CA LEU A 92 -1.81 -17.93 38.63
C LEU A 92 -1.45 -19.33 39.14
#